data_AF-A0A4V0XF61-F1
#
_entry.id   AF-A0A4V0XF61-F1
#
_cell.length_a   1.000
_cell.length_b   1.000
_cell.length_c   1.000
_cell.angle_alpha   90.00
_cell.angle_beta   90.00
_cell.angle_gamma   90.00
#
_symmetry.space_group_name_H-M   'P 1'
#
loop_
_entity.id
_entity.type
_entity.pdbx_description
1 polymer ?
#
loop_
_entity_poly.entity_id
_entity_poly.type
_entity_poly.pdbx_seq_one_letter_code
_entity_poly.pdbx_strand_id
1 'polypeptide(L)'
;MKRAFLLLLLIFTSFAVAGQREEIFDKFDHKAHGPTFTKIKMTCLACHQVGGMSIPGTPSEELNKTFLVPPEASCHQCHAPGQGGLGSGEGYPAAPKRCATCHEHVKEPESHGPSWIDFHGIDATMSTTDCKTCHMRSWCADCHDRRDDATHRVHDSSWLSVHPIAARSKVGSCDTCHVQAECTSCHASASGFGRTP
;
A
#
# COMPACT_ATOMS: atom_id res chain seq x y z
N MET A 1 25.88 -4.53 -58.61
CA MET A 1 24.91 -4.85 -57.55
C MET A 1 25.51 -4.46 -56.20
N LYS A 2 25.19 -3.28 -55.66
CA LYS A 2 25.62 -2.84 -54.31
C LYS A 2 24.34 -2.58 -53.52
N ARG A 3 24.06 -3.42 -52.52
CA ARG A 3 22.89 -3.29 -51.63
C ARG A 3 23.26 -2.31 -50.52
N ALA A 4 22.63 -1.13 -50.51
CA ALA A 4 22.74 -0.18 -49.41
C ALA A 4 21.83 -0.64 -48.26
N PHE A 5 22.42 -0.81 -47.08
CA PHE A 5 21.72 -1.14 -45.85
C PHE A 5 21.26 0.17 -45.19
N LEU A 6 19.96 0.46 -45.22
CA LEU A 6 19.37 1.60 -44.52
C LEU A 6 19.20 1.20 -43.05
N LEU A 7 20.07 1.69 -42.17
CA LEU A 7 19.90 1.62 -40.72
C LEU A 7 18.92 2.73 -40.30
N LEU A 8 17.65 2.38 -40.11
CA LEU A 8 16.68 3.23 -39.43
C LEU A 8 16.99 3.22 -37.93
N LEU A 9 17.65 4.27 -37.45
CA LEU A 9 17.76 4.58 -36.02
C LEU A 9 16.37 5.02 -35.52
N LEU A 10 15.68 4.11 -34.83
CA LEU A 10 14.51 4.45 -34.02
C LEU A 10 14.97 5.25 -32.81
N ILE A 11 14.94 6.58 -32.94
CA ILE A 11 15.08 7.50 -31.80
C ILE A 11 13.77 7.40 -31.02
N PHE A 12 13.73 6.52 -30.01
CA PHE A 12 12.69 6.56 -28.99
C PHE A 12 12.90 7.84 -28.17
N THR A 13 12.10 8.87 -28.45
CA THR A 13 12.05 10.09 -27.67
C THR A 13 11.39 9.81 -26.32
N SER A 14 12.19 9.46 -25.32
CA SER A 14 11.79 9.46 -23.90
C SER A 14 11.56 10.89 -23.41
N PHE A 15 10.39 11.47 -23.70
CA PHE A 15 10.04 12.83 -23.26
C PHE A 15 8.80 12.92 -22.35
N ALA A 16 8.17 11.79 -21.98
CA ALA A 16 6.90 11.84 -21.23
C ALA A 16 7.00 11.55 -19.72
N VAL A 17 8.14 11.11 -19.19
CA VAL A 17 8.24 10.66 -17.77
C VAL A 17 8.56 11.80 -16.79
N ALA A 18 9.17 12.90 -17.26
CA ALA A 18 9.61 13.97 -16.36
C ALA A 18 8.45 14.79 -15.75
N GLY A 19 7.38 15.05 -16.52
CA GLY A 19 6.28 15.93 -16.08
C GLY A 19 5.46 15.38 -14.90
N GLN A 20 5.19 14.08 -14.86
CA GLN A 20 4.42 13.47 -13.77
C GLN A 20 5.17 13.45 -12.43
N ARG A 21 6.51 13.57 -12.46
CA ARG A 21 7.34 13.59 -11.25
C ARG A 21 7.22 14.91 -10.50
N GLU A 22 7.10 16.04 -11.19
CA GLU A 22 7.02 17.36 -10.53
C GLU A 22 5.70 17.50 -9.77
N GLU A 23 4.58 17.09 -10.38
CA GLU A 23 3.22 17.24 -9.83
C GLU A 23 3.01 16.52 -8.47
N ILE A 24 3.62 15.35 -8.24
CA ILE A 24 3.45 14.64 -6.97
C ILE A 24 4.21 15.31 -5.82
N PHE A 25 5.36 15.92 -6.10
CA PHE A 25 6.13 16.65 -5.10
C PHE A 25 5.51 18.01 -4.77
N ASP A 26 4.74 18.61 -5.69
CA ASP A 26 3.95 19.81 -5.42
C ASP A 26 2.83 19.57 -4.39
N LYS A 27 2.35 18.32 -4.26
CA LYS A 27 1.37 17.93 -3.23
C LYS A 27 1.98 17.67 -1.86
N PHE A 28 3.31 17.63 -1.75
CA PHE A 28 3.98 17.34 -0.49
C PHE A 28 4.02 18.57 0.43
N ASP A 29 3.41 18.46 1.61
CA ASP A 29 3.42 19.50 2.63
C ASP A 29 4.36 19.16 3.80
N HIS A 30 5.49 19.88 3.89
CA HIS A 30 6.48 19.76 4.98
C HIS A 30 5.88 20.06 6.37
N LYS A 31 4.96 21.02 6.47
CA LYS A 31 4.32 21.41 7.75
C LYS A 31 3.36 20.32 8.21
N ALA A 32 2.62 19.71 7.28
CA ALA A 32 1.72 18.60 7.60
C ALA A 32 2.50 17.36 8.11
N HIS A 33 3.67 17.09 7.55
CA HIS A 33 4.49 15.94 7.96
C HIS A 33 5.37 16.21 9.19
N GLY A 34 5.68 17.47 9.49
CA GLY A 34 6.59 17.90 10.56
C GLY A 34 6.33 17.27 11.95
N PRO A 35 5.08 17.20 12.47
CA PRO A 35 4.80 16.58 13.75
C PRO A 35 5.19 15.09 13.79
N THR A 36 4.87 14.34 12.73
CA THR A 36 5.21 12.92 12.63
C THR A 36 6.72 12.74 12.51
N PHE A 37 7.39 13.53 11.67
CA PHE A 37 8.85 13.50 11.51
C PHE A 37 9.59 13.81 12.81
N THR A 38 9.09 14.76 13.61
CA THR A 38 9.62 15.05 14.94
C THR A 38 9.44 13.85 15.87
N LYS A 39 8.26 13.24 15.87
CA LYS A 39 7.94 12.09 16.74
C LYS A 39 8.81 10.87 16.44
N ILE A 40 9.11 10.61 15.17
CA ILE A 40 9.98 9.49 14.74
C ILE A 40 11.45 9.88 14.60
N LYS A 41 11.83 11.12 14.96
CA LYS A 41 13.19 11.66 14.84
C LYS A 41 13.78 11.55 13.43
N MET A 42 12.96 11.83 12.41
CA MET A 42 13.40 11.82 11.01
C MET A 42 14.34 12.98 10.71
N THR A 43 15.40 12.73 9.95
CA THR A 43 16.36 13.76 9.51
C THR A 43 16.03 14.24 8.10
N CYS A 44 16.48 15.44 7.73
CA CYS A 44 16.31 15.98 6.38
C CYS A 44 16.94 15.07 5.31
N LEU A 45 18.04 14.38 5.68
CA LEU A 45 18.78 13.47 4.81
C LEU A 45 18.07 12.15 4.54
N ALA A 46 17.00 11.85 5.27
CA ALA A 46 16.19 10.65 5.01
C ALA A 46 15.42 10.75 3.68
N CYS A 47 15.12 11.97 3.24
CA CYS A 47 14.44 12.21 1.98
C CYS A 47 15.37 12.91 0.97
N HIS A 48 16.12 13.92 1.39
CA HIS A 48 16.97 14.70 0.49
C HIS A 48 18.40 14.20 0.47
N GLN A 49 18.97 13.99 -0.71
CA GLN A 49 20.39 13.68 -0.87
C GLN A 49 21.20 14.98 -0.94
N VAL A 50 21.46 15.57 0.23
CA VAL A 50 22.33 16.75 0.31
C VAL A 50 23.79 16.30 0.19
N GLY A 51 24.41 16.56 -0.97
CA GLY A 51 25.85 16.30 -1.20
C GLY A 51 26.20 15.00 -1.94
N GLY A 52 25.32 14.45 -2.78
CA GLY A 52 25.71 13.39 -3.70
C GLY A 52 26.74 13.88 -4.72
N MET A 53 27.53 12.95 -5.29
CA MET A 53 28.61 13.26 -6.25
C MET A 53 28.16 14.25 -7.32
N SER A 54 28.70 15.48 -7.26
CA SER A 54 28.54 16.47 -8.32
C SER A 54 29.15 15.93 -9.61
N ILE A 55 28.36 15.86 -10.68
CA ILE A 55 28.88 15.55 -12.01
C ILE A 55 29.79 16.72 -12.43
N PRO A 56 31.08 16.50 -12.77
CA PRO A 56 31.96 17.57 -13.20
C PRO A 56 31.34 18.36 -14.37
N GLY A 57 31.20 19.68 -14.20
CA GLY A 57 30.64 20.58 -15.22
C GLY A 57 29.16 20.95 -15.08
N THR A 58 28.44 20.42 -14.08
CA THR A 58 27.06 20.87 -13.80
C THR A 58 27.06 22.15 -12.95
N PRO A 59 26.33 23.22 -13.35
CA PRO A 59 26.17 24.43 -12.55
C PRO A 59 25.52 24.15 -11.19
N SER A 60 25.94 24.87 -10.15
CA SER A 60 25.41 24.73 -8.78
C SER A 60 23.90 24.93 -8.68
N GLU A 61 23.31 25.76 -9.54
CA GLU A 61 21.86 25.98 -9.60
C GLU A 61 21.10 24.73 -10.09
N GLU A 62 21.68 24.01 -11.05
CA GLU A 62 21.12 22.75 -11.57
C GLU A 62 21.33 21.60 -10.58
N LEU A 63 22.46 21.61 -9.87
CA LEU A 63 22.73 20.69 -8.77
C LEU A 63 21.78 20.90 -7.59
N ASN A 64 21.47 22.15 -7.21
CA ASN A 64 20.51 22.44 -6.15
C ASN A 64 19.09 21.95 -6.51
N LYS A 65 18.67 22.09 -7.78
CA LYS A 65 17.40 21.54 -8.27
C LYS A 65 17.38 20.01 -8.25
N THR A 66 18.54 19.36 -8.39
CA THR A 66 18.62 17.89 -8.50
C THR A 66 18.83 17.21 -7.14
N PHE A 67 19.60 17.82 -6.23
CA PHE A 67 19.93 17.24 -4.92
C PHE A 67 18.92 17.55 -3.80
N LEU A 68 18.12 18.60 -3.97
CA LEU A 68 17.02 18.90 -3.04
C LEU A 68 15.71 18.19 -3.42
N VAL A 69 15.67 17.40 -4.50
CA VAL A 69 14.48 16.60 -4.82
C VAL A 69 14.70 15.17 -4.32
N PRO A 70 13.84 14.65 -3.42
CA PRO A 70 13.97 13.29 -2.94
C PRO A 70 13.77 12.27 -4.07
N PRO A 71 14.35 11.06 -3.96
CA PRO A 71 13.99 9.93 -4.82
C PRO A 71 12.48 9.66 -4.78
N GLU A 72 11.91 9.22 -5.90
CA GLU A 72 10.49 8.82 -5.98
C GLU A 72 10.11 7.78 -4.92
N ALA A 73 11.03 6.86 -4.63
CA ALA A 73 10.85 5.83 -3.62
C ALA A 73 10.75 6.35 -2.17
N SER A 74 11.17 7.59 -1.88
CA SER A 74 11.18 8.14 -0.52
C SER A 74 9.78 8.20 0.11
N CYS A 75 8.74 8.48 -0.67
CA CYS A 75 7.36 8.47 -0.18
C CYS A 75 6.90 7.05 0.20
N HIS A 76 7.23 6.06 -0.64
CA HIS A 76 6.82 4.67 -0.48
C HIS A 76 7.54 3.95 0.66
N GLN A 77 8.76 4.36 1.03
CA GLN A 77 9.44 3.82 2.22
C GLN A 77 8.60 3.97 3.49
N CYS A 78 7.80 5.03 3.61
CA CYS A 78 6.94 5.26 4.77
C CYS A 78 5.46 4.92 4.53
N HIS A 79 4.98 4.97 3.28
CA HIS A 79 3.55 4.92 2.96
C HIS A 79 3.12 3.71 2.13
N ALA A 80 4.04 2.93 1.55
CA ALA A 80 3.65 1.77 0.75
C ALA A 80 3.08 0.64 1.62
N PRO A 81 1.99 -0.02 1.18
CA PRO A 81 1.48 -1.21 1.85
C PRO A 81 2.52 -2.35 1.82
N GLY A 82 2.73 -3.02 2.95
CA GLY A 82 3.50 -4.28 3.02
C GLY A 82 5.04 -4.17 3.03
N GLN A 83 5.64 -3.00 2.78
CA GLN A 83 7.11 -2.82 2.77
C GLN A 83 7.60 -1.79 3.79
N GLY A 84 7.20 -1.96 5.05
CA GLY A 84 7.90 -1.28 6.13
C GLY A 84 7.68 0.23 6.19
N GLY A 85 6.49 0.71 5.80
CA GLY A 85 6.04 2.00 6.33
C GLY A 85 6.16 1.96 7.85
N LEU A 86 6.83 2.94 8.46
CA LEU A 86 7.06 3.09 9.91
C LEU A 86 5.76 3.17 10.76
N GLY A 87 4.62 2.68 10.26
CA GLY A 87 3.31 2.61 10.88
C GLY A 87 2.68 1.21 10.85
N SER A 88 3.47 0.13 11.00
CA SER A 88 2.98 -1.19 11.44
C SER A 88 3.29 -1.49 12.92
N GLY A 89 3.88 -0.54 13.65
CA GLY A 89 4.03 -0.58 15.10
C GLY A 89 2.89 0.16 15.81
N GLU A 90 2.49 -0.35 16.98
CA GLU A 90 1.44 0.17 17.84
C GLU A 90 1.55 1.71 18.04
N GLY A 91 0.54 2.47 17.58
CA GLY A 91 0.33 3.85 18.04
C GLY A 91 0.59 5.02 17.08
N TYR A 92 0.67 4.79 15.77
CA TYR A 92 0.73 5.89 14.77
C TYR A 92 -0.33 5.69 13.69
N PRO A 93 -1.13 6.72 13.33
CA PRO A 93 -2.02 6.60 12.21
C PRO A 93 -1.18 6.34 10.96
N ALA A 94 -1.40 5.18 10.33
CA ALA A 94 -0.87 4.94 9.01
C ALA A 94 -1.31 6.09 8.11
N ALA A 95 -0.40 6.61 7.29
CA ALA A 95 -0.77 7.61 6.30
C ALA A 95 -1.90 7.09 5.40
N PRO A 96 -2.62 7.99 4.70
CA PRO A 96 -3.66 7.59 3.78
C PRO A 96 -3.10 6.57 2.77
N LYS A 97 -3.45 5.29 2.93
CA LYS A 97 -3.02 4.22 1.98
C LYS A 97 -3.80 4.28 0.66
N ARG A 98 -4.50 5.38 0.40
CA ARG A 98 -5.19 5.63 -0.85
C ARG A 98 -4.20 6.28 -1.78
N CYS A 99 -3.77 5.55 -2.81
CA CYS A 99 -2.86 6.04 -3.85
C CYS A 99 -3.34 7.38 -4.43
N ALA A 100 -4.67 7.55 -4.56
CA ALA A 100 -5.32 8.75 -5.06
C ALA A 100 -5.10 10.02 -4.21
N THR A 101 -4.61 9.86 -2.97
CA THR A 101 -4.25 11.01 -2.11
C THR A 101 -3.09 11.79 -2.70
N CYS A 102 -2.17 11.11 -3.38
CA CYS A 102 -0.99 11.71 -3.99
C CYS A 102 -1.03 11.64 -5.52
N HIS A 103 -1.51 10.53 -6.10
CA HIS A 103 -1.58 10.32 -7.54
C HIS A 103 -2.95 10.71 -8.10
N GLU A 104 -3.01 11.54 -9.14
CA GLU A 104 -4.29 11.96 -9.74
C GLU A 104 -4.93 10.90 -10.64
N HIS A 105 -4.10 10.06 -11.26
CA HIS A 105 -4.52 9.14 -12.31
C HIS A 105 -4.33 7.67 -11.89
N VAL A 106 -4.86 7.30 -10.72
CA VAL A 106 -4.87 5.90 -10.29
C VAL A 106 -5.95 5.16 -11.05
N LYS A 107 -5.55 4.36 -12.04
CA LYS A 107 -6.48 3.55 -12.82
C LYS A 107 -7.03 2.41 -11.96
N GLU A 108 -8.36 2.33 -11.88
CA GLU A 108 -9.05 1.22 -11.24
C GLU A 108 -8.90 -0.08 -12.05
N PRO A 109 -8.79 -1.24 -11.38
CA PRO A 109 -8.87 -2.54 -12.04
C PRO A 109 -10.20 -2.73 -12.78
N GLU A 110 -10.21 -3.62 -13.77
CA GLU A 110 -11.43 -3.99 -14.51
C GLU A 110 -12.52 -4.59 -13.59
N SER A 111 -12.12 -5.19 -12.47
CA SER A 111 -13.04 -5.73 -11.47
C SER A 111 -13.92 -4.68 -10.78
N HIS A 112 -13.59 -3.38 -10.86
CA HIS A 112 -14.38 -2.27 -10.28
C HIS A 112 -15.64 -1.90 -11.10
N GLY A 113 -16.19 -2.85 -11.85
CA GLY A 113 -17.40 -2.66 -12.63
C GLY A 113 -18.70 -2.69 -11.80
N PRO A 114 -19.86 -2.37 -12.41
CA PRO A 114 -21.16 -2.34 -11.74
C PRO A 114 -21.57 -3.65 -11.06
N SER A 115 -21.07 -4.79 -11.56
CA SER A 115 -21.36 -6.12 -11.02
C SER A 115 -20.36 -6.59 -9.94
N TRP A 116 -19.46 -5.71 -9.46
CA TRP A 116 -18.45 -6.06 -8.47
C TRP A 116 -19.06 -6.76 -7.25
N ILE A 117 -20.13 -6.20 -6.68
CA ILE A 117 -20.75 -6.75 -5.48
C ILE A 117 -21.19 -8.20 -5.67
N ASP A 118 -21.66 -8.55 -6.86
CA ASP A 118 -22.17 -9.89 -7.17
C ASP A 118 -21.05 -10.93 -7.34
N PHE A 119 -19.86 -10.51 -7.81
CA PHE A 119 -18.81 -11.44 -8.26
C PHE A 119 -17.49 -11.37 -7.49
N HIS A 120 -17.25 -10.32 -6.70
CA HIS A 120 -15.97 -10.13 -6.02
C HIS A 120 -15.58 -11.26 -5.07
N GLY A 121 -16.57 -11.98 -4.52
CA GLY A 121 -16.33 -13.14 -3.66
C GLY A 121 -15.54 -14.23 -4.37
N ILE A 122 -15.77 -14.45 -5.67
CA ILE A 122 -15.05 -15.44 -6.48
C ILE A 122 -13.57 -15.02 -6.56
N ASP A 123 -13.30 -13.77 -6.93
CA ASP A 123 -11.94 -13.23 -7.00
C ASP A 123 -11.23 -13.32 -5.64
N ALA A 124 -11.91 -12.91 -4.56
CA ALA A 124 -11.38 -12.94 -3.20
C ALA A 124 -11.08 -14.36 -2.70
N THR A 125 -11.82 -15.38 -3.15
CA THR A 125 -11.54 -16.78 -2.81
C THR A 125 -10.30 -17.34 -3.50
N MET A 126 -10.00 -16.85 -4.70
CA MET A 126 -8.80 -17.23 -5.44
C MET A 126 -7.57 -16.52 -4.90
N SER A 127 -7.63 -15.20 -4.73
CA SER A 127 -6.53 -14.38 -4.21
C SER A 127 -7.02 -13.01 -3.75
N THR A 128 -6.55 -12.57 -2.58
CA THR A 128 -6.79 -11.19 -2.10
C THR A 128 -5.60 -10.27 -2.32
N THR A 129 -4.50 -10.78 -2.87
CA THR A 129 -3.24 -10.04 -3.03
C THR A 129 -3.44 -8.81 -3.91
N ASP A 130 -4.15 -8.95 -5.03
CA ASP A 130 -4.38 -7.85 -5.97
C ASP A 130 -5.24 -6.75 -5.32
N CYS A 131 -6.25 -7.15 -4.54
CA CYS A 131 -7.08 -6.22 -3.77
C CYS A 131 -6.25 -5.45 -2.74
N LYS A 132 -5.38 -6.15 -1.99
CA LYS A 132 -4.54 -5.59 -0.91
C LYS A 132 -3.49 -4.57 -1.42
N THR A 133 -3.28 -4.49 -2.73
CA THR A 133 -2.45 -3.45 -3.35
C THR A 133 -3.03 -2.04 -3.11
N CYS A 134 -4.36 -1.92 -3.13
CA CYS A 134 -5.06 -0.64 -3.00
C CYS A 134 -5.99 -0.58 -1.78
N HIS A 135 -6.54 -1.72 -1.35
CA HIS A 135 -7.56 -1.83 -0.32
C HIS A 135 -6.96 -2.22 1.03
N MET A 136 -7.50 -1.64 2.10
CA MET A 136 -7.17 -2.03 3.47
C MET A 136 -8.08 -3.16 3.96
N ARG A 137 -7.58 -3.93 4.93
CA ARG A 137 -8.36 -4.91 5.72
C ARG A 137 -9.73 -4.39 6.19
N SER A 138 -9.76 -3.13 6.65
CA SER A 138 -10.99 -2.50 7.14
C SER A 138 -12.05 -2.36 6.05
N TRP A 139 -11.67 -2.21 4.78
CA TRP A 139 -12.65 -2.03 3.71
C TRP A 139 -13.37 -3.35 3.38
N CYS A 140 -12.72 -4.50 3.59
CA CYS A 140 -13.38 -5.80 3.55
C CYS A 140 -14.40 -5.91 4.70
N ALA A 141 -13.97 -5.54 5.92
CA ALA A 141 -14.81 -5.58 7.11
C ALA A 141 -16.01 -4.61 7.04
N ASP A 142 -15.85 -3.47 6.35
CA ASP A 142 -16.89 -2.47 6.18
C ASP A 142 -18.18 -3.05 5.62
N CYS A 143 -18.14 -4.15 4.85
CA CYS A 143 -19.33 -4.89 4.43
C CYS A 143 -19.45 -6.26 5.13
N HIS A 144 -18.35 -7.01 5.27
CA HIS A 144 -18.39 -8.39 5.77
C HIS A 144 -18.56 -8.56 7.29
N ASP A 145 -18.46 -7.47 8.06
CA ASP A 145 -18.76 -7.45 9.51
C ASP A 145 -20.14 -6.83 9.82
N ARG A 146 -20.86 -6.34 8.79
CA ARG A 146 -22.18 -5.74 9.02
C ARG A 146 -23.22 -6.79 9.40
N ARG A 147 -24.12 -6.39 10.28
CA ARG A 147 -25.23 -7.23 10.77
C ARG A 147 -26.56 -6.94 10.08
N ASP A 148 -26.63 -5.93 9.23
CA ASP A 148 -27.84 -5.53 8.50
C ASP A 148 -28.14 -6.44 7.30
N ASP A 149 -27.12 -7.06 6.69
CA ASP A 149 -27.27 -8.11 5.68
C ASP A 149 -26.88 -9.49 6.27
N ALA A 150 -27.77 -10.47 6.15
CA ALA A 150 -27.55 -11.84 6.63
C ALA A 150 -26.86 -12.74 5.59
N THR A 151 -26.73 -12.30 4.34
CA THR A 151 -26.38 -13.18 3.22
C THR A 151 -24.87 -13.38 3.01
N HIS A 152 -24.03 -12.49 3.56
CA HIS A 152 -22.57 -12.49 3.29
C HIS A 152 -21.70 -12.37 4.55
N ARG A 153 -22.19 -12.87 5.69
CA ARG A 153 -21.45 -12.83 6.95
C ARG A 153 -20.32 -13.87 6.96
N VAL A 154 -19.12 -13.41 7.25
CA VAL A 154 -17.96 -14.28 7.45
C VAL A 154 -18.03 -14.96 8.83
N HIS A 155 -18.67 -14.29 9.80
CA HIS A 155 -18.95 -14.82 11.12
C HIS A 155 -20.43 -14.58 11.48
N ASP A 156 -21.18 -15.64 11.74
CA ASP A 156 -22.51 -15.52 12.36
C ASP A 156 -22.43 -15.64 13.89
N SER A 157 -23.57 -15.54 14.58
CA SER A 157 -23.63 -15.64 16.05
C SER A 157 -23.20 -17.02 16.59
N SER A 158 -23.17 -18.05 15.75
CA SER A 158 -22.70 -19.40 16.08
C SER A 158 -21.25 -19.65 15.70
N TRP A 159 -20.51 -18.62 15.26
CA TRP A 159 -19.13 -18.75 14.79
C TRP A 159 -18.23 -19.56 15.73
N LEU A 160 -18.31 -19.34 17.05
CA LEU A 160 -17.49 -20.07 18.00
C LEU A 160 -17.71 -21.60 17.97
N SER A 161 -18.89 -22.06 17.57
CA SER A 161 -19.21 -23.48 17.44
C SER A 161 -18.60 -24.11 16.18
N VAL A 162 -18.45 -23.34 15.10
CA VAL A 162 -17.88 -23.80 13.82
C VAL A 162 -16.41 -23.42 13.62
N HIS A 163 -15.91 -22.46 14.40
CA HIS A 163 -14.53 -21.98 14.37
C HIS A 163 -13.49 -23.12 14.44
N PRO A 164 -13.61 -24.13 15.32
CA PRO A 164 -12.61 -25.20 15.38
C PRO A 164 -12.56 -26.05 14.10
N ILE A 165 -13.64 -26.11 13.33
CA ILE A 165 -13.70 -26.84 12.06
C ILE A 165 -13.06 -25.97 10.97
N ALA A 166 -13.46 -24.69 10.88
CA ALA A 166 -12.92 -23.74 9.92
C ALA A 166 -11.41 -23.49 10.09
N ALA A 167 -10.94 -23.34 11.33
CA ALA A 167 -9.52 -23.16 11.64
C ALA A 167 -8.67 -24.37 11.23
N ARG A 168 -9.23 -25.59 11.28
CA ARG A 168 -8.56 -26.81 10.82
C ARG A 168 -8.57 -26.97 9.31
N SER A 169 -9.59 -26.45 8.62
CA SER A 169 -9.70 -26.61 7.17
C SER A 169 -8.79 -25.64 6.41
N LYS A 170 -8.74 -24.37 6.80
CA LYS A 170 -7.93 -23.35 6.10
C LYS A 170 -7.55 -22.18 7.02
N VAL A 171 -6.65 -22.39 7.98
CA VAL A 171 -6.18 -21.32 8.89
C VAL A 171 -5.66 -20.06 8.15
N GLY A 172 -5.07 -20.24 6.97
CA GLY A 172 -4.57 -19.12 6.16
C GLY A 172 -5.66 -18.20 5.60
N SER A 173 -6.95 -18.59 5.56
CA SER A 173 -7.99 -17.63 5.14
C SER A 173 -8.25 -16.56 6.20
N CYS A 174 -7.92 -16.83 7.46
CA CYS A 174 -8.14 -15.91 8.57
C CYS A 174 -7.23 -14.69 8.47
N ASP A 175 -6.02 -14.83 7.92
CA ASP A 175 -5.01 -13.75 7.85
C ASP A 175 -5.40 -12.59 6.90
N THR A 176 -6.44 -12.79 6.10
CA THR A 176 -7.00 -11.75 5.24
C THR A 176 -7.61 -10.63 6.08
N CYS A 177 -8.25 -11.01 7.19
CA CYS A 177 -8.92 -10.10 8.10
C CYS A 177 -8.34 -10.10 9.51
N HIS A 178 -7.50 -11.06 9.88
CA HIS A 178 -6.97 -11.19 11.23
C HIS A 178 -5.44 -11.14 11.29
N VAL A 179 -4.92 -10.64 12.41
CA VAL A 179 -3.49 -10.66 12.73
C VAL A 179 -3.19 -11.69 13.81
N GLN A 180 -1.95 -12.17 13.87
CA GLN A 180 -1.54 -13.23 14.80
C GLN A 180 -1.89 -12.93 16.28
N ALA A 181 -1.84 -11.66 16.68
CA ALA A 181 -2.19 -11.22 18.03
C ALA A 181 -3.66 -11.47 18.39
N GLU A 182 -4.57 -11.42 17.42
CA GLU A 182 -5.99 -11.70 17.63
C GLU A 182 -6.20 -13.20 17.89
N CYS A 183 -5.47 -14.07 17.18
CA CYS A 183 -5.49 -15.51 17.43
C CYS A 183 -4.95 -15.84 18.84
N THR A 184 -3.79 -15.26 19.20
CA THR A 184 -3.15 -15.55 20.47
C THR A 184 -3.89 -14.97 21.66
N SER A 185 -4.76 -13.96 21.46
CA SER A 185 -5.60 -13.41 22.53
C SER A 185 -6.44 -14.48 23.24
N CYS A 186 -7.03 -15.42 22.48
CA CYS A 186 -7.77 -16.56 23.01
C CYS A 186 -6.89 -17.82 23.16
N HIS A 187 -5.94 -18.04 22.25
CA HIS A 187 -5.09 -19.24 22.21
C HIS A 187 -3.77 -19.13 23.00
N ALA A 188 -3.58 -18.11 23.84
CA ALA A 188 -2.39 -17.95 24.68
C ALA A 188 -2.19 -19.07 25.72
N SER A 189 -3.21 -19.90 25.96
CA SER A 189 -3.14 -21.07 26.84
C SER A 189 -3.67 -22.32 26.15
N ALA A 190 -3.21 -23.50 26.59
CA ALA A 190 -3.58 -24.80 25.99
C ALA A 190 -5.08 -25.11 26.03
N SER A 191 -5.87 -24.40 26.86
CA SER A 191 -7.31 -24.54 26.98
C SER A 191 -8.12 -23.61 26.06
N GLY A 192 -7.49 -22.69 25.31
CA GLY A 192 -8.15 -21.90 24.26
C GLY A 192 -9.27 -20.95 24.71
N PHE A 193 -9.34 -20.61 26.01
CA PHE A 193 -10.31 -19.65 26.56
C PHE A 193 -9.59 -18.53 27.35
N GLY A 194 -8.82 -17.72 26.62
CA GLY A 194 -8.36 -16.42 27.10
C GLY A 194 -9.45 -15.35 26.94
N ARG A 195 -10.22 -15.14 28.03
CA ARG A 195 -11.38 -14.22 28.19
C ARG A 195 -12.69 -14.68 27.54
N THR A 196 -13.74 -14.69 28.37
CA THR A 196 -15.15 -14.73 27.96
C THR A 196 -15.49 -13.50 27.09
N PRO A 197 -16.51 -13.59 26.21
CA PRO A 197 -16.91 -12.50 25.31
C PRO A 197 -17.18 -11.17 26.02
#